data_AF-A0A7S0B727-F1
#
_entry.id   AF-A0A7S0B727-F1
#
_cell.length_a   1.000
_cell.length_b   1.000
_cell.length_c   1.000
_cell.angle_alpha   90.00
_cell.angle_beta   90.00
_cell.angle_gamma   90.00
#
_symmetry.space_group_name_H-M   'P 1'
#
loop_
_entity.id
_entity.type
_entity.pdbx_description
1 polymer ?
#
loop_
_entity_poly.entity_id
_entity_poly.type
_entity_poly.pdbx_seq_one_letter_code
_entity_poly.pdbx_strand_id
1 'polypeptide(L)'
;AMSYQGQRTPYLKHSPRKHTDPLGGTVGLTNLGNTCFINTGLQCLGHLEHLVEYFLQEAYLKDVAIRSRNEPMQLLTGMTTPWSRGELADSFKRLQEGLWLGKGEK
;
A
#
# COMPACT_ATOMS: atom_id res chain seq x y z
N ALA A 1 29.03 -12.72 -4.80
CA ALA A 1 28.20 -11.74 -4.08
C ALA A 1 27.44 -10.92 -5.12
N MET A 2 26.13 -11.15 -5.28
CA MET A 2 25.31 -10.41 -6.25
C MET A 2 24.98 -9.05 -5.65
N SER A 3 25.59 -8.00 -6.18
CA SER A 3 25.29 -6.61 -5.84
C SER A 3 23.91 -6.24 -6.38
N TYR A 4 22.93 -6.10 -5.49
CA TYR A 4 21.60 -5.61 -5.84
C TYR A 4 21.70 -4.10 -6.16
N GLN A 5 21.81 -3.75 -7.45
CA GLN A 5 21.72 -2.37 -7.90
C GLN A 5 20.25 -1.96 -7.91
N GLY A 6 19.76 -1.43 -6.79
CA GLY A 6 18.42 -0.85 -6.69
C GLY A 6 18.27 0.32 -7.67
N GLN A 7 17.54 0.09 -8.76
CA GLN A 7 17.14 1.16 -9.67
C GLN A 7 16.25 2.14 -8.90
N ARG A 8 16.68 3.41 -8.82
CA ARG A 8 15.89 4.49 -8.20
C ARG A 8 14.58 4.63 -8.98
N THR A 9 13.46 4.40 -8.32
CA THR A 9 12.14 4.65 -8.91
C THR A 9 11.98 6.13 -9.23
N PRO A 10 11.31 6.49 -10.35
CA PRO A 10 11.17 7.87 -10.81
C PRO A 10 10.38 8.78 -9.86
N TYR A 11 9.73 8.21 -8.83
CA TYR A 11 8.97 8.92 -7.80
C TYR A 11 9.85 9.60 -6.73
N LEU A 12 11.14 9.27 -6.65
CA LEU A 12 12.05 9.74 -5.57
C LEU A 12 12.59 11.17 -5.71
N LYS A 13 12.05 12.01 -6.62
CA LYS A 13 12.69 13.32 -6.90
C LYS A 13 12.29 14.44 -5.96
N HIS A 14 11.15 14.38 -5.28
CA HIS A 14 10.74 15.40 -4.32
C HIS A 14 10.12 14.71 -3.10
N SER A 15 10.73 14.84 -1.90
CA SER A 15 10.02 14.68 -0.63
C SER A 15 9.54 16.07 -0.20
N PRO A 16 8.31 16.49 -0.56
CA PRO A 16 7.69 17.57 0.15
C PRO A 16 7.12 16.95 1.43
N ARG A 17 7.78 17.17 2.56
CA ARG A 17 7.13 17.11 3.87
C ARG A 17 5.91 18.04 3.87
N LYS A 18 4.78 17.56 3.34
CA LYS A 18 3.49 18.25 3.24
C LYS A 18 2.33 17.35 3.68
N HIS A 19 2.60 16.35 4.50
CA HIS A 19 1.59 15.72 5.34
C HIS A 19 1.89 16.09 6.80
N THR A 20 1.87 17.38 7.12
CA THR A 20 2.25 17.88 8.44
C THR A 20 1.01 18.30 9.22
N ASP A 21 0.15 17.33 9.50
CA ASP A 21 -0.30 17.27 10.88
C ASP A 21 0.80 16.50 11.63
N PRO A 22 1.53 17.11 12.59
CA PRO A 22 2.50 16.39 13.40
C PRO A 22 1.89 15.19 14.16
N LEU A 23 0.57 15.08 14.23
CA LEU A 23 -0.17 13.94 14.77
C LEU A 23 -0.56 12.89 13.72
N GLY A 24 -0.38 13.16 12.43
CA GLY A 24 -0.65 12.21 11.35
C GLY A 24 0.15 10.92 11.53
N GLY A 25 -0.49 9.76 11.30
CA GLY A 25 0.10 8.45 11.53
C GLY A 25 0.10 8.00 13.01
N THR A 26 -0.12 8.91 13.96
CA THR A 26 -0.12 8.62 15.41
C THR A 26 -1.49 8.14 15.88
N VAL A 27 -2.01 7.08 15.24
CA VAL A 27 -3.29 6.45 15.59
C VAL A 27 -3.15 4.94 15.72
N GLY A 28 -3.90 4.36 16.66
CA GLY A 28 -3.91 2.91 16.90
C GLY A 28 -4.81 2.17 15.91
N LEU A 29 -4.51 0.89 15.67
CA LEU A 29 -5.40 -0.03 14.97
C LEU A 29 -6.14 -0.90 15.99
N THR A 30 -7.46 -0.98 15.85
CA THR A 30 -8.31 -1.84 16.69
C THR A 30 -7.93 -3.30 16.48
N ASN A 31 -7.78 -4.05 17.58
CA ASN A 31 -7.60 -5.49 17.51
C ASN A 31 -8.97 -6.15 17.34
N LEU A 32 -9.13 -6.98 16.30
CA LEU A 32 -10.38 -7.67 15.98
C LEU A 32 -10.38 -9.14 16.47
N GLY A 33 -9.47 -9.48 17.38
CA GLY A 33 -9.25 -10.83 17.89
C GLY A 33 -8.13 -11.53 17.12
N ASN A 34 -7.02 -11.85 17.80
CA ASN A 34 -5.81 -12.44 17.20
C ASN A 34 -5.20 -11.66 16.01
N THR A 35 -5.60 -10.39 15.78
CA THR A 35 -5.06 -9.58 14.67
C THR A 35 -3.87 -8.71 15.07
N CYS A 36 -3.39 -8.77 16.32
CA CYS A 36 -2.27 -7.95 16.78
C CYS A 36 -1.00 -8.15 15.93
N PHE A 37 -0.75 -9.38 15.46
CA PHE A 37 0.33 -9.67 14.52
C PHE A 37 0.22 -8.81 13.24
N ILE A 38 -0.97 -8.77 12.64
CA ILE A 38 -1.24 -7.97 11.45
C ILE A 38 -1.16 -6.48 11.77
N ASN A 39 -1.73 -6.04 12.90
CA ASN A 39 -1.68 -4.63 13.32
C ASN A 39 -0.23 -4.13 13.44
N THR A 40 0.68 -4.94 14.02
CA THR A 40 2.10 -4.56 14.08
C THR A 40 2.74 -4.47 12.69
N GLY A 41 2.48 -5.42 11.79
CA GLY A 41 2.98 -5.38 10.42
C GLY A 41 2.46 -4.19 9.62
N LEU A 42 1.16 -3.90 9.73
CA LEU A 42 0.52 -2.77 9.08
C LEU A 42 1.05 -1.43 9.60
N GLN A 43 1.29 -1.30 10.89
CA GLN A 43 1.89 -0.10 11.47
C GLN A 43 3.32 0.11 10.97
N CYS A 44 4.13 -0.96 10.88
CA CYS A 44 5.49 -0.88 10.34
C CYS A 44 5.49 -0.43 8.87
N LEU A 45 4.67 -1.05 8.02
CA LEU A 45 4.59 -0.71 6.60
C LEU A 45 3.96 0.65 6.37
N GLY A 46 2.90 0.97 7.13
CA GLY A 46 2.14 2.22 7.05
C GLY A 46 2.94 3.46 7.42
N HIS A 47 4.09 3.29 8.09
CA HIS A 47 5.01 4.36 8.47
C HIS A 47 6.24 4.50 7.56
N LEU A 48 6.35 3.67 6.52
CA LEU A 48 7.40 3.85 5.51
C LEU A 48 7.05 5.07 4.65
N GLU A 49 7.81 6.17 4.79
CA GLU A 49 7.55 7.45 4.11
C GLU A 49 7.25 7.28 2.61
N HIS A 50 8.07 6.51 1.90
CA HIS A 50 7.88 6.27 0.47
C HIS A 50 6.59 5.50 0.14
N LEU A 51 6.17 4.60 1.04
CA LEU A 51 4.95 3.83 0.84
C LEU A 51 3.72 4.70 1.13
N VAL A 52 3.79 5.55 2.16
CA VAL A 52 2.78 6.59 2.44
C VAL A 52 2.57 7.47 1.22
N GLU A 53 3.64 8.07 0.70
CA GLU A 53 3.57 8.94 -0.48
C GLU A 53 3.00 8.21 -1.71
N TYR A 54 3.48 6.99 -1.97
CA TYR A 54 3.05 6.20 -3.11
C TYR A 54 1.55 5.89 -3.11
N PHE A 55 0.98 5.56 -1.95
CA PHE A 55 -0.45 5.29 -1.83
C PHE A 55 -1.30 6.56 -1.73
N LEU A 56 -0.86 7.59 -0.99
CA LEU A 56 -1.61 8.84 -0.84
C LEU A 56 -1.63 9.69 -2.13
N GLN A 57 -0.61 9.57 -2.98
CA GLN A 57 -0.58 10.19 -4.32
C GLN A 57 -1.23 9.31 -5.40
N GLU A 58 -1.81 8.16 -5.03
CA GLU A 58 -2.46 7.21 -5.93
C GLU A 58 -1.54 6.70 -7.06
N ALA A 59 -0.22 6.76 -6.86
CA ALA A 59 0.77 6.31 -7.86
C ALA A 59 0.66 4.81 -8.14
N TYR A 60 0.17 4.04 -7.17
CA TYR A 60 -0.03 2.59 -7.26
C TYR A 60 -1.03 2.14 -8.32
N LEU A 61 -1.97 3.01 -8.72
CA LEU A 61 -3.00 2.67 -9.71
C LEU A 61 -2.40 2.29 -11.06
N LYS A 62 -1.25 2.88 -11.42
CA LYS A 62 -0.53 2.55 -12.66
C LYS A 62 -0.05 1.09 -12.64
N ASP A 63 0.48 0.65 -11.51
CA ASP A 63 1.07 -0.68 -11.37
C ASP A 63 -0.02 -1.76 -11.26
N VAL A 64 -1.14 -1.45 -10.60
CA VAL A 64 -2.33 -2.33 -10.57
C VAL A 64 -2.93 -2.49 -11.97
N ALA A 65 -3.08 -1.38 -12.73
CA ALA A 65 -3.63 -1.42 -14.07
C ALA A 65 -2.75 -2.18 -15.07
N ILE A 66 -1.42 -2.10 -14.93
CA ILE A 66 -0.47 -2.86 -15.76
C ILE A 66 -0.64 -4.37 -15.55
N ARG A 67 -0.78 -4.82 -14.29
CA ARG A 67 -0.95 -6.25 -13.99
C ARG A 67 -2.28 -6.79 -14.52
N SER A 68 -3.34 -5.99 -14.52
CA SER A 68 -4.62 -6.42 -15.09
C SER A 68 -4.59 -6.60 -16.62
N ARG A 69 -3.70 -5.92 -17.34
CA ARG A 69 -3.61 -5.98 -18.81
C ARG A 69 -2.64 -7.05 -19.32
N ASN A 70 -1.64 -7.42 -18.52
CA ASN A 70 -0.54 -8.28 -18.93
C ASN A 70 -0.73 -9.78 -18.58
N GLU A 71 -1.89 -10.18 -18.04
CA GLU A 71 -2.17 -11.57 -17.65
C GLU A 71 -3.22 -12.23 -18.55
N PRO A 72 -2.86 -12.74 -19.75
CA PRO A 72 -3.60 -13.83 -20.35
C PRO A 72 -3.07 -15.15 -19.79
N MET A 73 -3.22 -15.41 -18.49
CA MET A 73 -2.99 -16.75 -17.93
C MET A 73 -4.26 -17.33 -17.32
N GLN A 74 -5.32 -17.41 -18.14
CA GLN A 74 -6.51 -18.22 -17.82
C GLN A 74 -6.30 -19.72 -18.08
N LEU A 75 -5.18 -20.15 -18.66
CA LEU A 75 -5.07 -21.53 -19.19
C LEU A 75 -4.17 -22.49 -18.40
N LEU A 76 -3.35 -22.06 -17.43
CA LEU A 76 -2.34 -22.95 -16.85
C LEU A 76 -2.73 -23.61 -15.51
N THR A 77 -3.69 -23.07 -14.75
CA THR A 77 -3.93 -23.53 -13.37
C THR A 77 -5.35 -24.03 -13.07
N GLY A 78 -6.31 -23.88 -13.99
CA GLY A 78 -7.71 -24.25 -13.72
C GLY A 78 -8.32 -23.51 -12.53
N MET A 79 -7.71 -22.41 -12.09
CA MET A 79 -8.10 -21.67 -10.90
C MET A 79 -9.25 -20.72 -11.27
N THR A 80 -10.45 -21.02 -10.77
CA THR A 80 -11.70 -20.30 -11.06
C THR A 80 -11.92 -19.07 -10.18
N THR A 81 -11.02 -18.78 -9.23
CA THR A 81 -11.11 -17.58 -8.42
C THR A 81 -10.57 -16.38 -9.21
N PRO A 82 -11.36 -15.32 -9.40
CA PRO A 82 -10.84 -14.07 -9.94
C PRO A 82 -9.67 -13.60 -9.06
N TRP A 83 -8.50 -13.37 -9.64
CA TRP A 83 -7.41 -12.68 -8.95
C TRP A 83 -7.94 -11.38 -8.34
N SER A 84 -7.55 -11.08 -7.09
CA SER A 84 -7.98 -9.86 -6.40
C SER A 84 -7.54 -8.66 -7.24
N ARG A 85 -8.52 -7.93 -7.80
CA ARG A 85 -8.36 -6.89 -8.83
C ARG A 85 -7.69 -5.61 -8.29
N GLY A 86 -6.60 -5.74 -7.53
CA GLY A 86 -6.00 -4.66 -6.76
C GLY A 86 -6.63 -4.44 -5.39
N GLU A 87 -7.58 -5.29 -4.97
CA GLU A 87 -8.34 -5.09 -3.72
C GLU A 87 -7.47 -4.91 -2.47
N LEU A 88 -6.34 -5.63 -2.39
CA LEU A 88 -5.40 -5.46 -1.29
C LEU A 88 -4.74 -4.06 -1.32
N ALA A 89 -4.34 -3.59 -2.50
CA ALA A 89 -3.73 -2.28 -2.67
C ALA A 89 -4.73 -1.17 -2.36
N ASP A 90 -5.99 -1.32 -2.77
CA ASP A 90 -7.07 -0.38 -2.44
C ASP A 90 -7.39 -0.37 -0.95
N SER A 91 -7.43 -1.54 -0.31
CA SER A 91 -7.64 -1.65 1.14
C SER A 91 -6.49 -1.01 1.92
N PHE A 92 -5.25 -1.20 1.47
CA PHE A 92 -4.08 -0.58 2.08
C PHE A 92 -4.05 0.94 1.84
N LYS A 93 -4.51 1.43 0.69
CA LYS A 93 -4.69 2.87 0.43
C LYS A 93 -5.66 3.49 1.42
N ARG A 94 -6.83 2.85 1.63
CA ARG A 94 -7.83 3.31 2.61
C ARG A 94 -7.26 3.33 4.03
N LEU A 95 -6.47 2.31 4.39
CA LEU A 95 -5.76 2.29 5.66
C LEU A 95 -4.82 3.50 5.80
N GLN A 96 -4.03 3.82 4.77
CA GLN A 96 -3.13 4.98 4.80
C GLN A 96 -3.89 6.31 4.92
N GLU A 97 -5.06 6.44 4.29
CA GLU A 97 -5.93 7.61 4.48
C GLU A 97 -6.50 7.69 5.91
N GLY A 98 -6.84 6.55 6.53
CA GLY A 98 -7.25 6.48 7.92
C GLY A 98 -6.13 6.89 8.88
N LEU A 99 -4.91 6.36 8.67
CA LEU A 99 -3.74 6.62 9.50
C LEU A 99 -3.27 8.08 9.39
N TRP A 100 -3.17 8.63 8.17
CA TRP A 100 -2.47 9.89 7.91
C TRP A 100 -3.39 11.08 7.63
N LEU A 101 -4.63 10.85 7.22
CA LEU A 101 -5.59 11.91 6.87
C LEU A 101 -6.83 11.93 7.77
N GLY A 102 -6.97 10.98 8.70
CA GLY A 102 -8.15 10.85 9.57
C GLY A 102 -9.43 10.47 8.81
N LYS A 103 -9.32 9.97 7.57
CA LYS A 103 -10.45 9.50 6.75
C LYS A 103 -10.70 8.01 6.97
N GLY A 104 -10.97 7.61 8.21
CA GLY A 104 -11.38 6.25 8.54
C GLY A 104 -12.89 6.06 8.40
N GLU A 105 -13.33 4.90 7.87
CA GLU A 105 -14.72 4.46 8.00
C GLU A 105 -15.07 4.29 9.49
N LYS A 106 -16.21 4.83 9.92
CA LYS A 106 -16.76 4.70 11.27
C LYS A 106 -17.46 3.36 11.46
#